data_AF-A0A929HGL0-F1
#
_entry.id   AF-A0A929HGL0-F1
#
_cell.length_a   1.000
_cell.length_b   1.000
_cell.length_c   1.000
_cell.angle_alpha   90.00
_cell.angle_beta   90.00
_cell.angle_gamma   90.00
#
_symmetry.space_group_name_H-M   'P 1'
#
loop_
_entity.id
_entity.type
_entity.pdbx_description
1 polymer ?
#
loop_
_entity_poly.entity_id
_entity_poly.type
_entity_poly.pdbx_seq_one_letter_code
_entity_poly.pdbx_strand_id
1 'polypeptide(L)'
;MNTKQLPHWKKMGRIYDVDKRLPWARTHAQIPTVDVLDEKRLRVFFSSRDDSNRSLIAVMELDAMNPSNILNIQASPVLPIGLPGTFDDCGMMPSSVVDWDEKKYMYYIGWNVRNTVPYHNSVGLAVSE
;
A
#
# COMPACT_ATOMS: atom_id res chain seq x y z
N MET A 1 -16.32 35.33 13.44
CA MET A 1 -15.66 34.02 13.63
C MET A 1 -15.97 33.17 12.41
N ASN A 2 -14.98 32.87 11.57
CA ASN A 2 -15.17 32.03 10.38
C ASN A 2 -15.23 30.56 10.83
N THR A 3 -16.42 29.98 10.87
CA THR A 3 -16.58 28.53 11.04
C THR A 3 -16.12 27.87 9.76
N LYS A 4 -14.95 27.21 9.77
CA LYS A 4 -14.51 26.38 8.64
C LYS A 4 -15.55 25.26 8.47
N GLN A 5 -16.29 25.30 7.38
CA GLN A 5 -17.20 24.23 7.00
C GLN A 5 -16.37 22.96 6.75
N LEU A 6 -16.76 21.86 7.38
CA LEU A 6 -16.07 20.58 7.21
C LEU A 6 -16.29 20.04 5.78
N PRO A 7 -15.34 19.27 5.23
CA PRO A 7 -15.51 18.64 3.93
C PRO A 7 -16.70 17.69 3.93
N HIS A 8 -17.54 17.77 2.89
CA HIS A 8 -18.63 16.82 2.66
C HIS A 8 -18.15 15.66 1.78
N TRP A 9 -18.18 14.44 2.32
CA TRP A 9 -17.72 13.25 1.61
C TRP A 9 -18.83 12.62 0.76
N LYS A 10 -18.53 12.34 -0.51
CA LYS A 10 -19.36 11.49 -1.38
C LYS A 10 -18.72 10.11 -1.47
N LYS A 11 -19.43 9.06 -1.06
CA LYS A 11 -18.97 7.67 -1.17
C LYS A 11 -18.97 7.25 -2.65
N MET A 12 -17.79 6.99 -3.21
CA MET A 12 -17.62 6.62 -4.63
C MET A 12 -17.72 5.11 -4.90
N GLY A 13 -17.70 4.27 -3.85
CA GLY A 13 -17.80 2.82 -3.97
C GLY A 13 -16.44 2.11 -3.90
N ARG A 14 -16.39 0.85 -4.36
CA ARG A 14 -15.18 0.01 -4.36
C ARG A 14 -14.41 0.26 -5.67
N ILE A 15 -13.17 0.75 -5.54
CA ILE A 15 -12.28 1.07 -6.67
C ILE A 15 -11.57 -0.18 -7.20
N TYR A 16 -11.07 -1.02 -6.31
CA TYR A 16 -10.31 -2.22 -6.65
C TYR A 16 -10.56 -3.35 -5.64
N ASP A 17 -10.36 -4.57 -6.09
CA ASP A 17 -10.30 -5.79 -5.29
C ASP A 17 -9.37 -6.78 -5.98
N VAL A 18 -8.87 -7.77 -5.23
CA VAL A 18 -7.89 -8.73 -5.73
C VAL A 18 -8.44 -9.48 -6.94
N ASP A 19 -7.64 -9.52 -8.00
CA ASP A 19 -7.94 -10.29 -9.21
C ASP A 19 -6.67 -10.91 -9.84
N LYS A 20 -6.87 -11.57 -10.98
CA LYS A 20 -5.83 -12.31 -11.72
C LYS A 20 -4.59 -11.49 -12.13
N ARG A 21 -4.65 -10.16 -12.09
CA ARG A 21 -3.51 -9.28 -12.40
C ARG A 21 -2.45 -9.31 -11.29
N LEU A 22 -2.81 -9.70 -10.07
CA LEU A 22 -1.89 -9.98 -8.95
C LEU A 22 -1.87 -11.48 -8.64
N PRO A 23 -1.10 -12.29 -9.38
CA PRO A 23 -1.15 -13.75 -9.26
C PRO A 23 -0.75 -14.29 -7.88
N TRP A 24 0.03 -13.54 -7.09
CA TRP A 24 0.43 -13.90 -5.72
C TRP A 24 -0.62 -13.52 -4.67
N ALA A 25 -1.44 -12.51 -4.94
CA ALA A 25 -2.43 -12.01 -4.02
C ALA A 25 -3.63 -12.96 -3.95
N ARG A 26 -4.08 -13.23 -2.73
CA ARG A 26 -5.24 -14.08 -2.45
C ARG A 26 -6.41 -13.28 -1.92
N THR A 27 -6.15 -12.34 -1.03
CA THR A 27 -7.21 -11.59 -0.35
C THR A 27 -6.75 -10.18 -0.01
N HIS A 28 -7.73 -9.30 0.22
CA HIS A 28 -7.57 -7.91 0.63
C HIS A 28 -6.91 -6.98 -0.41
N ALA A 29 -7.44 -5.77 -0.49
CA ALA A 29 -6.76 -4.61 -1.05
C ALA A 29 -6.95 -3.48 -0.04
N GLN A 30 -5.99 -3.33 0.87
CA GLN A 30 -6.15 -2.52 2.08
C GLN A 30 -5.02 -1.51 2.24
N ILE A 31 -5.26 -0.49 3.07
CA ILE A 31 -4.27 0.55 3.40
C ILE A 31 -3.73 1.21 2.11
N PRO A 32 -4.60 1.81 1.28
CA PRO A 32 -4.14 2.52 0.11
C PRO A 32 -3.31 3.74 0.54
N THR A 33 -2.07 3.80 0.06
CA THR A 33 -1.15 4.94 0.20
C THR A 33 -0.91 5.52 -1.19
N VAL A 34 -1.34 6.77 -1.38
CA VAL A 34 -1.33 7.44 -2.69
C VAL A 34 -0.07 8.28 -2.82
N ASP A 35 0.62 8.12 -3.95
CA ASP A 35 1.71 8.93 -4.47
C ASP A 35 1.20 9.60 -5.77
N VAL A 36 1.09 10.93 -5.77
CA VAL A 36 0.57 11.67 -6.92
C VAL A 36 1.69 11.88 -7.91
N LEU A 37 1.65 11.21 -9.07
CA LEU A 37 2.72 11.30 -10.06
C LEU A 37 2.59 12.58 -10.89
N ASP A 38 1.37 12.90 -11.32
CA ASP A 38 1.02 14.09 -12.09
C ASP A 38 -0.51 14.32 -12.07
N GLU A 39 -0.99 15.32 -12.80
CA GLU A 39 -2.41 15.69 -12.89
C GLU A 39 -3.33 14.56 -13.43
N LYS A 40 -2.76 13.54 -14.08
CA LYS A 40 -3.50 12.46 -14.75
C LYS A 40 -3.32 11.11 -14.06
N ARG A 41 -2.29 10.94 -13.24
CA ARG A 41 -1.89 9.63 -12.71
C ARG A 41 -1.66 9.63 -11.21
N LEU A 42 -2.32 8.68 -10.55
CA LEU A 42 -2.08 8.33 -9.15
C LEU A 42 -1.35 6.99 -9.11
N ARG A 43 -0.23 6.92 -8.39
CA ARG A 43 0.37 5.65 -7.98
C ARG A 43 -0.18 5.28 -6.61
N VAL A 44 -0.82 4.13 -6.52
CA VAL A 44 -1.41 3.65 -5.28
C VAL A 44 -0.68 2.40 -4.84
N PHE A 45 0.00 2.51 -3.72
CA PHE A 45 0.52 1.38 -2.97
C PHE A 45 -0.58 0.84 -2.07
N PHE A 46 -0.70 -0.47 -1.95
CA PHE A 46 -1.66 -1.08 -1.04
C PHE A 46 -1.14 -2.41 -0.54
N SER A 47 -1.68 -2.87 0.58
CA SER A 47 -1.40 -4.17 1.12
C SER A 47 -2.38 -5.21 0.58
N SER A 48 -1.85 -6.35 0.14
CA SER A 48 -2.62 -7.56 -0.14
C SER A 48 -1.99 -8.75 0.57
N ARG A 49 -2.73 -9.85 0.74
CA ARG A 49 -2.25 -11.04 1.45
C ARG A 49 -2.00 -12.20 0.50
N ASP A 50 -0.90 -12.91 0.72
CA ASP A 50 -0.57 -14.15 0.02
C ASP A 50 -1.31 -15.37 0.61
N ASP A 51 -0.97 -16.56 0.13
CA ASP A 51 -1.51 -17.86 0.58
C ASP A 51 -1.13 -18.22 2.02
N SER A 52 -0.04 -17.65 2.51
CA SER A 52 0.48 -17.83 3.86
C SER A 52 -0.07 -16.77 4.83
N ASN A 53 -1.06 -15.99 4.38
CA ASN A 53 -1.68 -14.90 5.13
C ASN A 53 -0.68 -13.79 5.50
N ARG A 54 0.43 -13.67 4.78
CA ARG A 54 1.42 -12.60 4.95
C ARG A 54 1.01 -11.42 4.09
N SER A 55 1.15 -10.20 4.61
CA SER A 55 0.87 -9.01 3.83
C SER A 55 2.09 -8.58 3.01
N LEU A 56 1.88 -8.22 1.76
CA LEU A 56 2.91 -7.68 0.87
C LEU A 56 2.38 -6.39 0.22
N ILE A 57 3.31 -5.52 -0.17
CA ILE A 57 2.99 -4.24 -0.80
C ILE A 57 2.81 -4.48 -2.31
N ALA A 58 1.62 -4.19 -2.81
CA ALA A 58 1.30 -4.10 -4.23
C ALA A 58 1.33 -2.64 -4.69
N VAL A 59 1.44 -2.42 -5.99
CA VAL A 59 1.36 -1.08 -6.60
C VAL A 59 0.53 -1.12 -7.87
N MET A 60 -0.31 -0.10 -8.05
CA MET A 60 -1.05 0.16 -9.28
C MET A 60 -1.01 1.64 -9.64
N GLU A 61 -1.21 1.95 -10.91
CA GLU A 61 -1.42 3.30 -11.41
C GLU A 61 -2.88 3.47 -11.82
N LEU A 62 -3.52 4.53 -11.35
CA LEU A 62 -4.91 4.88 -11.59
C LEU A 62 -5.01 6.21 -12.32
N ASP A 63 -6.07 6.38 -13.08
CA ASP A 63 -6.47 7.69 -13.62
C ASP A 63 -6.87 8.62 -12.47
N ALA A 64 -6.23 9.79 -12.36
CA ALA A 64 -6.48 10.75 -11.29
C ALA A 64 -7.90 11.37 -11.34
N MET A 65 -8.49 11.47 -12.53
CA MET A 65 -9.82 12.02 -12.75
C MET A 65 -10.92 10.95 -12.57
N ASN A 66 -10.56 9.68 -12.74
CA ASN A 66 -11.44 8.55 -12.49
C ASN A 66 -10.66 7.36 -11.89
N PRO A 67 -10.45 7.30 -10.56
CA PRO A 67 -9.63 6.27 -9.92
C PRO A 67 -10.12 4.83 -10.14
N SER A 68 -11.37 4.62 -10.56
CA SER A 68 -11.89 3.30 -10.95
C SER A 68 -11.26 2.78 -12.25
N ASN A 69 -10.63 3.64 -13.04
CA ASN A 69 -9.88 3.28 -14.23
C ASN A 69 -8.42 2.95 -13.85
N ILE A 70 -8.10 1.66 -13.83
CA ILE A 70 -6.75 1.15 -13.52
C ILE A 70 -5.94 1.18 -14.81
N LEU A 71 -4.92 2.04 -14.85
CA LEU A 71 -4.03 2.21 -16.00
C LEU A 71 -3.00 1.08 -16.08
N ASN A 72 -2.44 0.70 -14.92
CA ASN A 72 -1.46 -0.38 -14.82
C ASN A 72 -1.47 -0.99 -13.41
N ILE A 73 -1.01 -2.22 -13.27
CA ILE A 73 -0.78 -2.88 -11.98
C ILE A 73 0.44 -3.80 -12.09
N GLN A 74 1.34 -3.70 -11.13
CA GLN A 74 2.54 -4.54 -11.10
C GLN A 74 2.18 -5.94 -10.61
N ALA A 75 2.47 -6.96 -11.41
CA ALA A 75 2.11 -8.35 -11.09
C ALA A 75 2.89 -8.95 -9.91
N SER A 76 4.04 -8.38 -9.54
CA SER A 76 4.86 -8.78 -8.39
C SER A 76 4.74 -7.80 -7.22
N PRO A 77 5.01 -8.23 -5.98
CA PRO A 77 5.16 -7.31 -4.85
C PRO A 77 6.24 -6.25 -5.11
N VAL A 78 6.11 -5.09 -4.49
CA VAL A 78 7.09 -3.99 -4.54
C VAL A 78 8.39 -4.38 -3.84
N LEU A 79 8.29 -5.13 -2.73
CA LEU A 79 9.40 -5.63 -1.95
C LEU A 79 9.22 -7.13 -1.69
N PRO A 80 10.30 -7.92 -1.62
CA PRO A 80 10.24 -9.29 -1.14
C PRO A 80 9.88 -9.32 0.36
N ILE A 81 9.36 -10.45 0.84
CA ILE A 81 9.15 -10.65 2.27
C ILE A 81 10.47 -10.57 3.05
N GLY A 82 10.41 -10.08 4.29
CA GLY A 82 11.55 -10.05 5.20
C GLY A 82 12.12 -11.44 5.47
N LEU A 83 13.42 -11.50 5.80
CA LEU A 83 14.07 -12.75 6.19
C LEU A 83 13.55 -13.22 7.57
N PRO A 84 13.53 -14.53 7.87
CA PRO A 84 13.09 -15.01 9.17
C PRO A 84 13.76 -14.29 10.35
N GLY A 85 12.96 -13.76 11.26
CA GLY A 85 13.39 -13.00 12.42
C GLY A 85 13.54 -11.48 12.21
N THR A 86 13.48 -10.96 10.98
CA THR A 86 13.40 -9.51 10.73
C THR A 86 12.02 -8.98 11.09
N PHE A 87 11.89 -7.68 11.32
CA PHE A 87 10.64 -7.08 11.83
C PHE A 87 9.44 -7.16 10.87
N ASP A 88 9.67 -7.56 9.63
CA ASP A 88 8.74 -7.61 8.51
C ASP A 88 8.60 -9.03 7.90
N ASP A 89 9.04 -10.07 8.63
CA ASP A 89 9.05 -11.47 8.15
C ASP A 89 7.65 -12.12 8.01
N CYS A 90 6.63 -11.59 8.70
CA CYS A 90 5.24 -12.04 8.58
C CYS A 90 4.41 -11.10 7.70
N GLY A 91 4.96 -9.95 7.32
CA GLY A 91 4.38 -9.09 6.31
C GLY A 91 4.73 -7.63 6.48
N MET A 92 4.33 -6.88 5.46
CA MET A 92 4.54 -5.45 5.31
C MET A 92 3.28 -4.77 4.77
N MET A 93 3.08 -3.51 5.15
CA MET A 93 1.98 -2.66 4.71
C MET A 93 2.51 -1.26 4.44
N PRO A 94 2.16 -0.63 3.30
CA PRO A 94 2.62 0.73 3.05
C PRO A 94 1.95 1.68 4.05
N SER A 95 2.62 2.77 4.42
CA SER A 95 2.06 3.77 5.33
C SER A 95 2.11 5.17 4.73
N SER A 96 3.27 5.61 4.25
CA SER A 96 3.46 6.93 3.67
C SER A 96 4.52 6.88 2.60
N VAL A 97 4.32 7.64 1.53
CA VAL A 97 5.31 7.87 0.48
C VAL A 97 5.54 9.37 0.38
N VAL A 98 6.80 9.78 0.43
CA VAL A 98 7.20 11.19 0.32
C VAL A 98 8.36 11.34 -0.64
N ASP A 99 8.34 12.42 -1.40
CA ASP A 99 9.47 12.82 -2.25
C ASP A 99 10.44 13.66 -1.43
N TRP A 100 11.72 13.29 -1.47
CA TRP A 100 12.80 14.04 -0.84
C TRP A 100 14.10 13.82 -1.61
N ASP A 101 14.77 14.91 -2.00
CA ASP A 101 16.07 14.88 -2.69
C ASP A 101 16.08 13.95 -3.91
N GLU A 102 15.12 14.16 -4.84
CA GLU A 102 14.93 13.37 -6.07
C GLU A 102 14.66 11.87 -5.86
N LYS A 103 14.41 11.45 -4.62
CA LYS A 103 14.11 10.06 -4.25
C LYS A 103 12.73 9.92 -3.64
N LYS A 104 12.18 8.71 -3.73
CA LYS A 104 10.94 8.34 -3.04
C LYS A 104 11.24 7.55 -1.78
N TYR A 105 10.71 8.03 -0.67
CA TYR A 105 10.82 7.40 0.65
C TYR A 105 9.48 6.78 1.00
N MET A 106 9.43 5.44 1.09
CA MET A 106 8.27 4.71 1.58
C MET A 106 8.50 4.28 3.02
N TYR A 107 7.80 4.93 3.93
CA TYR A 107 7.63 4.42 5.28
C TYR A 107 6.58 3.33 5.28
N TYR A 108 6.92 2.17 5.82
CA TYR A 108 6.04 1.00 5.86
C TYR A 108 6.03 0.38 7.24
N ILE A 109 4.96 -0.35 7.54
CA ILE A 109 4.83 -1.13 8.75
C ILE A 109 5.27 -2.56 8.42
N GLY A 110 6.31 -3.05 9.08
CA GLY A 110 6.60 -4.49 9.13
C GLY A 110 5.93 -5.10 10.36
N TRP A 111 5.48 -6.35 10.26
CA TRP A 111 4.93 -7.05 11.40
C TRP A 111 5.40 -8.50 11.50
N ASN A 112 5.42 -8.99 12.74
CA ASN A 112 5.71 -10.38 13.10
C ASN A 112 4.57 -10.97 13.93
N VAL A 113 4.30 -12.26 13.77
CA VAL A 113 3.56 -13.03 14.76
C VAL A 113 4.46 -13.22 16.00
N ARG A 114 3.87 -13.15 17.19
CA ARG A 114 4.58 -13.41 18.46
C ARG A 114 3.84 -14.48 19.26
N ASN A 115 4.50 -15.03 20.28
CA ASN A 115 3.94 -16.09 21.13
C ASN A 115 2.97 -15.52 22.18
N THR A 116 3.39 -14.48 22.90
CA THR A 116 2.61 -13.90 24.01
C THR A 116 1.64 -12.80 23.57
N VAL A 117 1.76 -12.29 22.34
CA VAL A 117 0.87 -11.29 21.75
C VAL A 117 0.59 -11.66 20.29
N PRO A 118 -0.57 -11.29 19.70
CA PRO A 118 -0.92 -11.72 18.35
C PRO A 118 0.04 -11.25 17.26
N TYR A 119 0.50 -10.00 17.35
CA TYR A 119 1.47 -9.42 16.44
C TYR A 119 2.24 -8.26 17.08
N HIS A 120 3.41 -7.95 16.52
CA HIS A 120 4.20 -6.76 16.86
C HIS A 120 4.52 -6.01 15.57
N ASN A 121 4.30 -4.69 15.58
CA ASN A 121 4.56 -3.81 14.44
C ASN A 121 5.84 -2.99 14.67
N SER A 122 6.56 -2.72 13.59
CA SER A 122 7.69 -1.79 13.58
C SER A 122 7.69 -0.98 12.29
N VAL A 123 8.35 0.18 12.31
CA VAL A 123 8.44 1.06 11.14
C VAL A 123 9.72 0.73 10.36
N GLY A 124 9.56 0.48 9.07
CA GLY A 124 10.63 0.37 8.09
C GLY A 124 10.66 1.55 7.13
N LEU A 125 11.77 1.71 6.44
CA LEU A 125 11.94 2.66 5.34
C LEU A 125 12.49 1.91 4.11
N ALA A 126 11.84 2.09 2.96
CA ALA A 126 12.35 1.71 1.65
C ALA A 126 12.57 2.97 0.82
N VAL A 127 13.64 3.00 0.03
CA VAL A 127 14.00 4.15 -0.81
C VAL A 127 14.08 3.71 -2.26
N SER A 128 13.45 4.47 -3.15
CA SER A 128 13.59 4.35 -4.61
C SER A 128 14.32 5.56 -5.16
N GLU A 129 15.21 5.29 -6.12
CA GLU A 129 15.73 6.29 -7.07
C GLU A 129 14.71 6.54 -8.20
#